data_AF-A0A7J5EA92-F1
#
_entry.id   AF-A0A7J5EA92-F1
#
_cell.length_a   1.000
_cell.length_b   1.000
_cell.length_c   1.000
_cell.angle_alpha   90.00
_cell.angle_beta   90.00
_cell.angle_gamma   90.00
#
_symmetry.space_group_name_H-M   'P 1'
#
loop_
_entity.id
_entity.type
_entity.pdbx_description
1 polymer ?
#
loop_
_entity_poly.entity_id
_entity_poly.type
_entity_poly.pdbx_seq_one_letter_code
_entity_poly.pdbx_strand_id
1 'polypeptide(L)' 'CRIGNVKLLEGVEMIERNDFTFNYLKKLKELGETMKVASKCGLGQSSPNSFISILDNFKDEILNYGGGNGK' A
#
# COMPACT_ATOMS: atom_id res chain seq x y z
N CYS A 1 -8.90 3.62 -9.30
CA CYS A 1 -8.84 5.02 -8.82
C CYS A 1 -9.74 5.28 -7.61
N ARG A 2 -11.05 5.57 -7.76
CA ARG A 2 -11.94 6.03 -6.65
C ARG A 2 -11.87 5.16 -5.37
N ILE A 3 -12.25 3.88 -5.45
CA ILE A 3 -12.25 2.98 -4.28
C ILE A 3 -10.84 2.58 -3.89
N GLY A 4 -9.98 2.34 -4.89
CA GLY A 4 -8.60 1.91 -4.66
C GLY A 4 -7.80 2.88 -3.80
N ASN A 5 -7.91 4.19 -4.05
CA ASN A 5 -7.20 5.19 -3.25
C ASN A 5 -7.67 5.24 -1.79
N VAL A 6 -8.95 4.98 -1.51
CA VAL A 6 -9.44 4.86 -0.13
C VAL A 6 -8.80 3.66 0.56
N LYS A 7 -8.68 2.51 -0.13
CA LYS A 7 -8.02 1.32 0.42
C LYS A 7 -6.51 1.49 0.63
N LEU A 8 -5.84 2.21 -0.26
CA LEU A 8 -4.43 2.54 -0.08
C LEU A 8 -4.23 3.47 1.13
N LEU A 9 -5.12 4.46 1.32
CA LEU A 9 -5.09 5.33 2.51
C LEU A 9 -5.32 4.55 3.80
N GLU A 10 -6.33 3.68 3.85
CA GLU A 10 -6.55 2.77 4.99
C GLU A 10 -5.28 1.95 5.31
N GLY A 11 -4.58 1.46 4.28
CA GLY A 11 -3.31 0.77 4.42
C GLY A 11 -2.20 1.62 5.05
N VAL A 12 -2.09 2.89 4.65
CA VAL A 12 -1.12 3.83 5.22
C VAL A 12 -1.45 4.09 6.70
N GLU A 13 -2.71 4.38 7.03
CA GLU A 13 -3.14 4.60 8.42
C GLU A 13 -2.90 3.36 9.30
N MET A 14 -3.07 2.16 8.76
CA MET A 14 -2.76 0.90 9.45
C MET A 14 -1.27 0.72 9.72
N ILE A 15 -0.40 1.11 8.76
CA ILE A 15 1.06 1.12 8.96
C ILE A 15 1.43 2.11 10.08
N GLU A 16 0.90 3.33 10.06
CA GLU A 16 1.17 4.35 11.08
C GLU A 16 0.74 3.91 12.49
N ARG A 17 -0.30 3.09 12.59
CA ARG A 17 -0.82 2.53 13.86
C ARG A 17 -0.17 1.21 14.26
N ASN A 18 0.73 0.65 13.45
CA ASN A 18 1.30 -0.69 13.63
C ASN A 18 0.24 -1.81 13.72
N ASP A 19 -0.90 -1.63 13.06
CA ASP A 19 -2.01 -2.58 13.03
C ASP A 19 -2.19 -3.12 11.61
N PHE A 20 -1.24 -3.94 11.15
CA PHE A 20 -1.26 -4.52 9.81
C PHE A 20 -0.70 -5.94 9.79
N THR A 21 -1.01 -6.67 8.73
CA THR A 21 -0.37 -7.94 8.39
C THR A 21 0.33 -7.82 7.05
N PHE A 22 1.44 -8.55 6.86
CA PHE A 22 2.15 -8.56 5.58
C PHE A 22 1.26 -9.04 4.42
N ASN A 23 0.38 -9.99 4.70
CA ASN A 23 -0.56 -10.48 3.71
C ASN A 23 -1.55 -9.39 3.28
N TYR A 24 -1.99 -8.53 4.20
CA TYR A 24 -2.86 -7.40 3.87
C TYR A 24 -2.13 -6.36 3.01
N LEU A 25 -0.89 -5.99 3.39
CA LEU A 25 -0.08 -5.08 2.57
C LEU A 25 0.19 -5.63 1.16
N LYS A 26 0.42 -6.94 1.04
CA LYS A 26 0.55 -7.61 -0.26
C LYS A 26 -0.71 -7.47 -1.11
N LYS A 27 -1.91 -7.68 -0.52
CA LYS A 27 -3.18 -7.48 -1.21
C LYS A 27 -3.37 -6.03 -1.67
N LEU A 28 -2.98 -5.05 -0.86
CA LEU A 28 -3.02 -3.64 -1.24
C LEU A 28 -2.03 -3.32 -2.38
N LYS A 29 -0.86 -3.95 -2.39
CA LYS A 29 0.09 -3.85 -3.50
C LYS A 29 -0.50 -4.40 -4.80
N GLU A 30 -1.13 -5.58 -4.76
CA GLU A 30 -1.81 -6.19 -5.91
C GLU A 30 -2.97 -5.32 -6.43
N LEU A 31 -3.72 -4.69 -5.52
CA LEU A 31 -4.72 -3.68 -5.87
C LEU A 31 -4.08 -2.48 -6.58
N GLY A 32 -2.94 -1.98 -6.08
CA GLY A 32 -2.18 -0.90 -6.71
C GLY A 32 -1.71 -1.24 -8.13
N GLU A 33 -1.17 -2.44 -8.35
CA GLU A 33 -0.79 -2.90 -9.69
C GLU A 33 -2.00 -3.02 -10.63
N THR A 34 -3.14 -3.48 -10.12
CA THR A 34 -4.40 -3.47 -10.88
C THR A 34 -4.82 -2.05 -11.24
N MET A 35 -4.69 -1.10 -10.32
CA MET A 35 -5.01 0.31 -10.56
C MET A 35 -4.14 0.94 -11.66
N LYS A 36 -2.86 0.57 -11.77
CA LYS A 36 -1.93 1.05 -12.81
C LYS A 36 -2.41 0.69 -14.22
N VAL A 37 -2.97 -0.49 -14.41
CA VAL A 37 -3.38 -0.98 -15.75
C VAL A 37 -4.86 -0.75 -16.05
N ALA A 38 -5.73 -0.78 -15.03
CA ALA A 38 -7.18 -0.74 -15.21
C ALA A 38 -7.80 0.66 -15.08
N SER A 39 -7.04 1.67 -14.59
CA SER A 39 -7.57 3.02 -14.45
C SER A 39 -7.68 3.75 -15.80
N LYS A 40 -8.79 4.48 -15.99
CA LYS A 40 -9.14 5.17 -17.24
C LYS A 40 -8.30 6.41 -17.57
N CYS A 41 -7.61 6.99 -16.59
CA CYS A 41 -6.84 8.23 -16.76
C CYS A 41 -5.47 8.11 -16.07
N GLY A 42 -4.52 8.94 -16.51
CA GLY A 42 -3.14 8.93 -16.01
C GLY A 42 -3.03 9.11 -14.50
N LEU A 43 -3.87 9.94 -13.88
CA LEU A 43 -3.89 10.10 -12.42
C LEU A 43 -4.22 8.77 -11.71
N GLY A 44 -5.23 8.06 -12.18
CA GLY A 44 -5.59 6.78 -11.58
C GLY A 44 -4.52 5.70 -11.77
N GLN A 45 -3.78 5.79 -12.86
CA GLN A 45 -2.66 4.89 -13.17
C GLN A 45 -1.43 5.21 -12.32
N SER A 46 -1.14 6.49 -12.05
CA SER A 46 0.06 6.91 -11.29
C SER A 46 -0.15 6.99 -9.78
N SER A 47 -1.37 7.22 -9.30
CA SER A 47 -1.71 7.32 -7.88
C SER A 47 -1.19 6.18 -6.99
N PRO A 48 -1.24 4.89 -7.39
CA PRO A 48 -0.73 3.81 -6.54
C PRO A 48 0.80 3.70 -6.52
N ASN A 49 1.53 4.39 -7.39
CA ASN A 49 2.98 4.22 -7.55
C ASN A 49 3.74 4.52 -6.26
N SER A 50 3.37 5.58 -5.54
CA SER A 50 4.04 5.95 -4.28
C SER A 50 3.88 4.85 -3.24
N PHE A 51 2.67 4.30 -3.09
CA PHE A 51 2.41 3.21 -2.16
C PHE A 51 3.21 1.95 -2.50
N ILE A 52 3.22 1.54 -3.77
CA ILE A 52 3.99 0.39 -4.24
C ILE A 52 5.49 0.60 -4.01
N SER A 53 6.00 1.78 -4.38
CA SER A 53 7.41 2.13 -4.22
C SER A 53 7.85 2.12 -2.76
N ILE A 54 6.98 2.56 -1.83
CA ILE A 54 7.26 2.50 -0.39
C ILE A 54 7.35 1.04 0.06
N LEU A 55 6.38 0.20 -0.30
CA LEU A 55 6.39 -1.21 0.10
C LEU A 55 7.59 -1.99 -0.46
N ASP A 56 8.09 -1.63 -1.65
CA ASP A 56 9.19 -2.35 -2.29
C ASP A 56 10.57 -1.91 -1.81
N ASN A 57 10.75 -0.62 -1.53
CA ASN A 57 12.07 -0.08 -1.19
C ASN A 57 12.26 0.13 0.31
N PHE A 58 11.19 0.23 1.08
CA PHE A 58 11.23 0.55 2.52
C PHE A 58 10.56 -0.52 3.39
N LYS A 59 10.56 -1.77 2.92
CA LYS A 59 9.92 -2.89 3.63
C LYS A 59 10.55 -3.12 5.01
N ASP A 60 11.86 -2.99 5.10
CA ASP A 60 12.61 -3.21 6.34
C ASP A 60 12.30 -2.10 7.36
N GLU A 61 12.14 -0.87 6.92
CA GLU A 61 11.69 0.25 7.75
C GLU A 61 10.27 0.03 8.25
N ILE A 62 9.36 -0.43 7.39
CA ILE A 62 7.98 -0.76 7.80
C ILE A 62 7.96 -1.91 8.83
N LEU A 63 8.84 -2.91 8.67
CA LEU A 63 9.04 -4.01 9.63
C LEU A 63 9.57 -3.50 10.98
N ASN A 64 10.53 -2.58 10.94
CA ASN A 64 11.23 -2.06 12.11
C ASN A 64 10.46 -0.97 12.86
N TYR A 65 9.58 -0.22 12.17
CA TYR A 65 8.78 0.87 12.75
C TYR A 65 7.84 0.38 13.87
N GLY A 66 7.39 -0.88 13.78
CA GLY A 66 6.40 -1.44 14.69
C GLY A 66 6.90 -2.30 15.84
N GLY A 67 8.22 -2.40 16.07
CA GLY A 67 8.77 -3.19 17.18
C GLY A 67 8.23 -4.62 17.18
N GLY A 68 8.55 -5.43 16.16
CA GLY A 68 8.36 -6.88 16.18
C GLY A 68 6.92 -7.40 16.22
N ASN A 69 5.89 -6.60 15.92
CA ASN A 69 4.48 -7.03 15.93
C ASN A 69 3.86 -7.29 14.55
N GLY A 70 4.61 -7.15 13.46
CA GLY A 70 4.17 -7.62 12.15
C GLY A 70 4.12 -9.15 12.12
N LYS A 71 3.03 -9.74 12.60
CA LYS A 71 2.74 -11.18 12.46
C LYS A 71 2.50 -11.57 10.99
#